data_AF-A0A5B0FTP5-F1
#
_entry.id   AF-A0A5B0FTP5-F1
#
_cell.length_a   1.000
_cell.length_b   1.000
_cell.length_c   1.000
_cell.angle_alpha   90.00
_cell.angle_beta   90.00
_cell.angle_gamma   90.00
#
_symmetry.space_group_name_H-M   'P 1'
#
loop_
_entity.id
_entity.type
_entity.pdbx_description
1 polymer ?
#
loop_
_entity_poly.entity_id
_entity_poly.type
_entity_poly.pdbx_seq_one_letter_code
_entity_poly.pdbx_strand_id
1 'polypeptide(L)'
;VAEGDLAVHVKTGGRNELGRLLAAVGRMRESLVNTVRQVRNSSDSVNTGAHEIASGNLDLSSRTEQQSASLEKTAASMEQMTST
;
A
#
# COMPACT_ATOMS: atom_id res chain seq x y z
N VAL A 1 -22.97 -5.01 12.76
CA VAL A 1 -21.90 -4.22 13.43
C VAL A 1 -20.92 -5.11 14.18
N ALA A 2 -21.34 -5.88 15.19
CA ALA A 2 -20.43 -6.74 15.96
C ALA A 2 -19.73 -7.82 15.10
N GLU A 3 -20.41 -8.35 14.09
CA GLU A 3 -19.87 -9.32 13.13
C GLU A 3 -19.07 -8.68 11.98
N GLY A 4 -18.82 -7.37 12.02
CA GLY A 4 -18.11 -6.66 10.95
C GLY A 4 -18.94 -6.38 9.69
N ASP A 5 -20.15 -6.92 9.56
CA ASP A 5 -21.08 -6.49 8.53
C ASP A 5 -21.59 -5.07 8.85
N LEU A 6 -21.09 -4.12 8.07
CA LEU A 6 -21.46 -2.71 8.09
C LEU A 6 -22.30 -2.34 6.85
N ALA A 7 -22.73 -3.27 6.01
CA ALA A 7 -23.57 -2.98 4.84
C ALA A 7 -25.03 -2.68 5.23
N VAL A 8 -25.50 -3.24 6.35
CA VAL A 8 -26.88 -3.08 6.83
C VAL A 8 -27.14 -1.70 7.43
N HIS A 9 -28.12 -0.97 6.89
CA HIS A 9 -28.55 0.32 7.43
C HIS A 9 -29.36 0.18 8.72
N VAL A 10 -29.00 0.97 9.74
CA VAL A 10 -29.78 1.06 10.98
C VAL A 10 -30.98 1.98 10.71
N LYS A 11 -32.19 1.43 10.71
CA LYS A 11 -33.41 2.24 10.63
C LYS A 11 -33.58 3.00 11.94
N THR A 12 -33.66 4.33 11.86
CA THR A 12 -34.03 5.16 13.02
C THR A 12 -35.55 5.07 13.21
N GLY A 13 -36.01 4.86 14.45
CA GLY A 13 -37.43 4.69 14.75
C GLY A 13 -37.85 5.50 15.98
N GLY A 14 -38.91 6.29 15.86
CA GLY A 14 -39.53 7.03 16.97
C GLY A 14 -38.67 8.14 17.59
N ARG A 15 -39.30 9.02 18.40
CA ARG A 15 -38.61 10.08 19.17
C ARG A 15 -38.32 9.68 20.62
N ASN A 16 -38.41 8.38 20.93
CA ASN A 16 -38.19 7.82 22.27
C ASN A 16 -36.72 7.40 22.48
N GLU A 17 -36.44 6.87 23.66
CA GLU A 17 -35.12 6.41 24.10
C GLU A 17 -34.53 5.36 23.14
N LEU A 18 -35.39 4.47 22.62
CA LEU A 18 -34.99 3.46 21.64
C LEU A 18 -34.56 4.10 20.31
N GLY A 19 -35.28 5.13 19.86
CA GLY A 19 -34.89 5.92 18.68
C GLY A 19 -33.56 6.64 18.84
N ARG A 20 -33.28 7.18 20.03
CA ARG A 20 -31.98 7.82 20.35
C ARG A 20 -30.84 6.81 20.37
N LEU A 21 -31.07 5.62 20.92
CA LEU A 21 -30.08 4.53 20.93
C LEU A 21 -29.78 4.06 19.50
N LEU A 22 -30.82 3.81 18.69
CA LEU A 22 -30.66 3.43 17.28
C LEU A 22 -29.90 4.48 16.47
N ALA A 23 -30.16 5.77 16.71
CA ALA A 23 -29.41 6.85 16.10
C ALA A 23 -27.93 6.86 16.50
N ALA A 24 -27.61 6.57 17.78
CA ALA A 24 -26.23 6.46 18.24
C ALA A 24 -25.49 5.27 17.60
N VAL A 25 -26.15 4.11 17.48
CA VAL A 25 -25.62 2.93 16.80
C VAL A 25 -25.40 3.21 15.30
N GLY A 26 -26.32 3.94 14.67
CA GLY A 26 -26.16 4.41 13.28
C GLY A 26 -24.89 5.25 13.09
N ARG A 27 -24.67 6.25 13.95
CA ARG A 27 -23.43 7.05 13.92
C ARG A 27 -22.17 6.23 14.17
N MET A 28 -22.20 5.29 15.13
CA MET A 28 -21.06 4.41 15.41
C MET A 28 -20.73 3.55 14.18
N ARG A 29 -21.75 3.00 13.50
CA ARG A 29 -21.57 2.26 12.25
C ARG A 29 -20.95 3.15 11.17
N GLU A 30 -21.44 4.37 10.97
CA GLU A 30 -20.88 5.29 9.97
C GLU A 30 -19.40 5.60 10.23
N SER A 31 -19.05 5.88 11.49
CA SER A 31 -17.64 6.09 11.87
C SER A 31 -16.79 4.85 11.58
N LEU A 32 -17.27 3.64 11.91
CA LEU A 32 -16.55 2.40 11.62
C LEU A 32 -16.38 2.18 10.11
N VAL A 33 -17.41 2.44 9.30
CA VAL A 33 -17.32 2.35 7.84
C VAL A 33 -16.24 3.30 7.32
N ASN A 34 -16.20 4.53 7.81
CA ASN A 34 -15.21 5.52 7.39
C ASN A 34 -13.80 5.10 7.80
N THR A 35 -13.59 4.60 9.01
CA THR A 35 -12.30 4.06 9.46
C THR A 35 -11.85 2.90 8.58
N VAL A 36 -12.71 1.91 8.33
CA VAL A 36 -12.38 0.75 7.49
C VAL A 36 -12.04 1.18 6.06
N ARG A 37 -12.79 2.13 5.48
CA ARG A 37 -12.48 2.72 4.17
C ARG A 37 -11.11 3.39 4.15
N GLN A 38 -10.79 4.18 5.18
CA GLN A 38 -9.50 4.85 5.27
C GLN A 38 -8.35 3.83 5.36
N VAL A 39 -8.49 2.79 6.19
CA VAL A 39 -7.49 1.71 6.27
C VAL A 39 -7.30 1.03 4.92
N ARG A 40 -8.38 0.68 4.22
CA ARG A 40 -8.31 0.08 2.88
C ARG A 40 -7.56 0.97 1.89
N ASN A 41 -7.90 2.25 1.83
CA ASN A 41 -7.25 3.20 0.92
C ASN A 41 -5.75 3.37 1.23
N SER A 42 -5.38 3.36 2.51
CA SER A 42 -3.99 3.39 2.94
C SER A 42 -3.25 2.11 2.54
N SER A 43 -3.88 0.94 2.70
CA SER A 43 -3.31 -0.34 2.24
C SER A 43 -3.11 -0.38 0.73
N ASP A 44 -4.06 0.14 -0.06
CA ASP A 44 -3.94 0.22 -1.51
C ASP A 44 -2.77 1.15 -1.93
N SER A 45 -2.61 2.27 -1.22
CA SER A 45 -1.48 3.20 -1.41
C SER A 45 -0.13 2.53 -1.08
N VAL A 46 -0.05 1.82 0.04
CA VAL A 46 1.16 1.07 0.44
C VAL A 46 1.49 -0.03 -0.58
N ASN A 47 0.50 -0.77 -1.04
CA ASN A 47 0.69 -1.80 -2.05
C ASN A 47 1.22 -1.22 -3.37
N THR A 48 0.70 -0.06 -3.78
CA THR A 48 1.17 0.66 -4.97
C THR A 48 2.64 1.09 -4.81
N GLY A 49 2.98 1.74 -3.70
CA GLY A 49 4.35 2.17 -3.42
C GLY A 49 5.33 0.99 -3.31
N ALA A 50 4.91 -0.15 -2.77
CA ALA A 50 5.72 -1.36 -2.72
C ALA A 50 6.04 -1.91 -4.14
N HIS A 51 5.07 -1.87 -5.06
CA HIS A 51 5.31 -2.27 -6.45
C HIS A 51 6.27 -1.31 -7.16
N GLU A 52 6.13 0.01 -6.93
CA GLU A 52 7.05 1.01 -7.48
C GLU A 52 8.49 0.80 -6.98
N ILE A 53 8.68 0.55 -5.67
CA ILE A 53 9.99 0.23 -5.09
C ILE A 53 10.57 -1.04 -5.71
N ALA A 54 9.76 -2.10 -5.82
CA ALA A 54 10.22 -3.36 -6.42
C ALA A 54 10.69 -3.15 -7.87
N SER A 55 9.92 -2.41 -8.67
CA SER A 55 10.29 -2.06 -10.04
C SER A 55 11.56 -1.20 -10.08
N GLY A 56 11.70 -0.21 -9.20
CA GLY A 56 12.89 0.63 -9.12
C GLY A 56 14.15 -0.15 -8.72
N ASN A 57 14.02 -1.11 -7.79
CA ASN A 57 15.13 -1.97 -7.40
C ASN A 57 15.58 -2.91 -8.54
N LEU A 58 14.65 -3.41 -9.36
CA LEU A 58 14.99 -4.21 -10.54
C LEU A 58 15.79 -3.39 -11.56
N ASP A 59 15.37 -2.16 -11.85
CA ASP A 59 16.12 -1.25 -12.74
C ASP A 59 17.51 -0.94 -12.17
N LEU A 60 17.60 -0.62 -10.88
CA LEU A 60 18.88 -0.34 -10.22
C LEU A 60 19.82 -1.56 -10.26
N SER A 61 19.29 -2.76 -10.02
CA SER A 61 20.07 -4.02 -10.13
C SER A 61 20.60 -4.18 -11.55
N SER A 62 19.76 -4.01 -12.57
CA SER A 62 20.16 -4.10 -13.97
C SER A 62 21.26 -3.10 -14.33
N ARG A 63 21.15 -1.86 -13.85
CA ARG A 63 22.17 -0.82 -14.07
C ARG A 63 23.48 -1.14 -13.34
N THR A 64 23.39 -1.70 -12.14
CA THR A 64 24.55 -2.11 -11.34
C THR A 64 25.28 -3.27 -12.03
N GLU A 65 24.56 -4.26 -12.55
CA GLU A 65 25.13 -5.36 -13.35
C GLU A 65 25.82 -4.83 -14.61
N GLN A 66 25.18 -3.91 -15.34
CA GLN A 66 25.77 -3.29 -16.52
C GLN A 66 27.06 -2.51 -16.18
N GLN A 67 27.07 -1.79 -15.06
CA GLN A 67 28.25 -1.06 -14.59
C GLN A 67 29.38 -2.01 -14.20
N SER A 68 29.07 -3.10 -13.49
CA SER A 68 30.04 -4.16 -13.15
C SER A 68 30.67 -4.73 -14.40
N ALA A 69 29.87 -5.10 -15.41
CA ALA A 69 30.36 -5.60 -16.68
C ALA A 69 31.24 -4.57 -17.44
N SER A 70 30.94 -3.28 -17.30
CA SER A 70 31.75 -2.21 -17.90
C SER A 70 33.11 -2.05 -17.20
N LEU A 71 33.13 -2.21 -15.88
CA LEU A 71 34.36 -2.21 -15.08
C LEU A 71 35.23 -3.43 -15.40
N GLU A 72 34.64 -4.62 -15.53
CA GLU A 72 35.35 -5.84 -15.96
C GLU A 72 35.99 -5.66 -17.34
N LYS A 73 35.25 -5.10 -18.31
CA LYS A 73 35.81 -4.78 -19.64
C LYS A 73 36.96 -3.78 -19.56
N THR A 74 36.85 -2.78 -18.69
CA THR A 74 37.91 -1.78 -18.51
C THR A 74 39.15 -2.41 -17.89
N ALA A 75 38.99 -3.25 -16.86
CA ALA A 75 40.08 -3.99 -16.24
C ALA A 75 40.79 -4.90 -17.24
N ALA A 76 40.02 -5.69 -18.01
CA ALA A 76 40.57 -6.55 -19.06
C ALA A 76 41.32 -5.75 -20.14
N SER A 77 40.79 -4.58 -20.53
CA SER A 77 41.47 -3.68 -21.49
C SER A 77 42.77 -3.12 -20.91
N MET A 78 42.81 -2.79 -19.61
CA MET A 78 44.03 -2.35 -18.94
C MET A 78 45.06 -3.47 -18.82
N GLU A 79 44.64 -4.70 -18.49
CA GLU A 79 45.53 -5.87 -18.49
C GLU A 79 46.17 -6.09 -19.87
N GLN A 80 45.36 -6.02 -20.94
CA GLN A 80 45.87 -6.14 -22.30
C GLN A 80 46.90 -5.05 -22.66
N MET A 81 46.68 -3.80 -22.25
CA MET A 81 47.65 -2.70 -22.48
C MET A 81 48.94 -2.87 -21.67
N THR A 82 48.87 -3.43 -20.47
CA THR A 82 50.06 -3.66 -19.63
C THR A 82 50.86 -4.90 -20.02
N SER A 83 50.23 -5.83 -20.75
CA SER A 83 50.86 -7.08 -21.20
C SER A 83 51.61 -6.93 -22.54
N THR A 84 51.51 -5.78 -23.20
CA THR A 84 52.31 -5.41 -24.39
C THR A 84 53.52 -4.57 -24.00
#